data_AF-X6NZS3-F1
#
_entry.id   AF-X6NZS3-F1
#
_cell.length_a   1.000
_cell.length_b   1.000
_cell.length_c   1.000
_cell.angle_alpha   90.00
_cell.angle_beta   90.00
_cell.angle_gamma   90.00
#
_symmetry.space_group_name_H-M   'P 1'
#
loop_
_entity.id
_entity.type
_entity.pdbx_description
1 polymer ?
#
loop_
_entity_poly.entity_id
_entity_poly.type
_entity_poly.pdbx_seq_one_letter_code
_entity_poly.pdbx_strand_id
1 'polypeptide(L)'
;LKIQKKKKKKKKERFDYAIEHRPQFGVMSYTGCLKFLRSGSTARENVMNSAINLSGYVNDIATLTSNKEVPEFVKNKEQHASRLISGAFDPRVFHAIHNVLIYRLNDTTGKNFQHGLMSLFLLRHFLKKSTDRFVVTVTNVFFPIIVELTRYKHSNERIEHEFNFILFFF
;
A
#
# COMPACT_ATOMS: atom_id res chain seq x y z
N LEU A 1 -26.21 -49.84 1.53
CA LEU A 1 -26.19 -48.43 2.00
C LEU A 1 -25.45 -48.33 3.34
N LYS A 2 -24.14 -48.02 3.34
CA LYS A 2 -23.36 -47.75 4.57
C LYS A 2 -22.93 -46.28 4.54
N ILE A 3 -23.67 -45.42 5.23
CA ILE A 3 -23.31 -44.01 5.42
C ILE A 3 -22.22 -43.96 6.49
N GLN A 4 -20.95 -43.86 6.07
CA GLN A 4 -19.86 -43.48 6.97
C GLN A 4 -20.05 -42.01 7.36
N LYS A 5 -20.51 -41.76 8.60
CA LYS A 5 -20.45 -40.44 9.22
C LYS A 5 -18.98 -40.01 9.34
N LYS A 6 -18.49 -39.24 8.35
CA LYS A 6 -17.26 -38.44 8.49
C LYS A 6 -17.47 -37.48 9.65
N LYS A 7 -16.98 -37.84 10.86
CA LYS A 7 -16.77 -36.87 11.94
C LYS A 7 -15.81 -35.80 11.40
N LYS A 8 -16.33 -34.61 11.11
CA LYS A 8 -15.50 -33.40 10.94
C LYS A 8 -14.64 -33.30 12.21
N LYS A 9 -13.35 -33.65 12.12
CA LYS A 9 -12.38 -33.25 13.15
C LYS A 9 -12.47 -31.73 13.23
N LYS A 10 -13.08 -31.19 14.30
CA LYS A 10 -12.91 -29.78 14.66
C LYS A 10 -11.40 -29.56 14.63
N LYS A 11 -10.92 -28.64 13.78
CA LYS A 11 -9.53 -28.19 13.87
C LYS A 11 -9.35 -27.77 15.32
N LYS A 12 -8.60 -28.54 16.13
CA LYS A 12 -8.26 -28.12 17.49
C LYS A 12 -7.58 -26.76 17.34
N GLU A 13 -8.05 -25.76 18.07
CA GLU A 13 -7.43 -24.45 18.00
C GLU A 13 -5.99 -24.59 18.45
N ARG A 14 -5.07 -23.87 17.81
CA ARG A 14 -3.63 -24.03 18.05
C ARG A 14 -3.24 -23.75 19.51
N PHE A 15 -4.08 -22.97 20.19
CA PHE A 15 -4.02 -22.71 21.61
C PHE A 15 -4.35 -23.96 22.44
N ASP A 16 -5.46 -24.64 22.14
CA ASP A 16 -5.83 -25.93 22.77
C ASP A 16 -4.73 -26.98 22.57
N TYR A 17 -4.17 -27.03 21.36
CA TYR A 17 -3.06 -27.94 21.05
C TYR A 17 -1.81 -27.63 21.89
N ALA A 18 -1.47 -26.35 22.05
CA ALA A 18 -0.32 -25.92 22.86
C ALA A 18 -0.51 -26.21 24.35
N ILE A 19 -1.74 -26.12 24.86
CA ILE A 19 -2.08 -26.46 26.25
C ILE A 19 -2.02 -27.98 26.46
N GLU A 20 -2.63 -28.77 25.58
CA GLU A 20 -2.64 -30.24 25.67
C GLU A 20 -1.24 -30.86 25.57
N HIS A 21 -0.31 -30.24 24.83
CA HIS A 21 1.03 -30.76 24.55
C HIS A 21 2.14 -29.98 25.26
N ARG A 22 1.80 -29.20 26.30
CA ARG A 22 2.73 -28.40 27.11
C ARG A 22 4.04 -29.11 27.50
N PRO A 23 4.06 -30.42 27.86
CA PRO A 23 5.31 -31.11 28.20
C PRO A 23 6.33 -31.21 27.05
N GLN A 24 5.87 -31.16 25.79
CA GLN A 24 6.71 -31.31 24.59
C GLN A 24 7.51 -30.05 24.24
N PHE A 25 7.16 -28.90 24.83
CA PHE A 25 7.78 -27.60 24.54
C PHE A 25 8.82 -27.17 25.58
N GLY A 26 9.37 -28.12 26.33
CA GLY A 26 10.33 -27.88 27.41
C GLY A 26 9.61 -27.67 28.75
N VAL A 27 9.56 -28.76 29.53
CA VAL A 27 9.07 -28.91 30.92
C VAL A 27 8.48 -27.63 31.51
N MET A 28 7.14 -27.56 31.55
CA MET A 28 6.29 -26.55 32.22
C MET A 28 6.59 -25.05 31.98
N SER A 29 7.54 -24.63 31.14
CA SER A 29 7.85 -23.21 30.99
C SER A 29 6.84 -22.49 30.08
N TYR A 30 6.25 -21.40 30.58
CA TYR A 30 5.41 -20.48 29.80
C TYR A 30 6.11 -19.98 28.54
N THR A 31 7.42 -19.80 28.62
CA THR A 31 8.32 -19.35 27.56
C THR A 31 8.36 -20.30 26.35
N GLY A 32 8.36 -21.62 26.56
CA GLY A 32 8.33 -22.62 25.49
C GLY A 32 7.02 -22.63 24.70
N CYS A 33 5.88 -22.62 25.41
CA CYS A 33 4.56 -22.50 24.79
C CYS A 33 4.39 -21.16 24.06
N LEU A 34 4.86 -20.06 24.66
CA LEU A 34 4.82 -18.74 24.03
C LEU A 34 5.66 -18.70 22.75
N LYS A 35 6.85 -19.33 22.74
CA LYS A 35 7.70 -19.45 21.54
C LYS A 35 7.01 -20.25 20.43
N PHE A 36 6.30 -21.32 20.76
CA PHE A 36 5.51 -22.12 19.81
C PHE A 36 4.28 -21.38 19.25
N LEU A 37 3.57 -20.64 20.09
CA LEU A 37 2.44 -19.82 19.65
C LEU A 37 2.92 -18.65 18.78
N ARG A 38 4.05 -18.03 19.16
CA ARG A 38 4.69 -16.96 18.37
C ARG A 38 5.23 -17.47 17.04
N SER A 39 5.85 -18.64 16.98
CA SER A 39 6.40 -19.18 15.71
C SER A 39 5.33 -19.37 14.63
N GLY A 40 4.07 -19.58 15.02
CA GLY A 40 2.94 -19.58 14.09
C GLY A 40 2.58 -18.20 13.54
N SER A 41 2.73 -17.18 14.37
CA SER A 41 2.50 -15.77 14.02
C SER A 41 3.62 -15.29 13.09
N THR A 42 4.88 -15.60 13.44
CA THR A 42 6.06 -15.31 12.61
C THR A 42 6.04 -16.10 11.31
N ALA A 43 5.55 -17.34 11.27
CA ALA A 43 5.39 -18.09 10.02
C ALA A 43 4.32 -17.48 9.10
N ARG A 44 3.22 -16.95 9.67
CA ARG A 44 2.16 -16.29 8.89
C ARG A 44 2.59 -14.91 8.40
N GLU A 45 3.26 -14.14 9.25
CA GLU A 45 3.96 -12.91 8.85
C GLU A 45 5.03 -13.20 7.81
N ASN A 46 5.86 -14.23 7.98
CA ASN A 46 6.88 -14.61 7.00
C ASN A 46 6.27 -15.06 5.67
N VAL A 47 5.14 -15.78 5.67
CA VAL A 47 4.42 -16.13 4.44
C VAL A 47 3.80 -14.89 3.78
N MET A 48 3.27 -13.94 4.55
CA MET A 48 2.80 -12.64 4.02
C MET A 48 3.96 -11.74 3.57
N ASN A 49 5.12 -11.82 4.22
CA ASN A 49 6.36 -11.12 3.88
C ASN A 49 7.01 -11.69 2.62
N SER A 50 6.90 -13.00 2.38
CA SER A 50 7.38 -13.66 1.16
C SER A 50 6.46 -13.45 -0.04
N ALA A 51 5.20 -13.06 0.17
CA ALA A 51 4.20 -12.92 -0.90
C ALA A 51 4.05 -11.49 -1.44
N ILE A 52 4.49 -10.46 -0.71
CA ILE A 52 4.31 -9.06 -1.12
C ILE A 52 5.55 -8.55 -1.84
N ASN A 53 5.39 -8.33 -3.15
CA ASN A 53 6.43 -7.75 -4.01
C ASN A 53 6.54 -6.23 -3.80
N LEU A 54 7.05 -5.80 -2.64
CA LEU A 54 7.22 -4.39 -2.29
C LEU A 54 8.06 -3.63 -3.32
N SER A 55 9.16 -4.23 -3.79
CA SER A 55 10.02 -3.63 -4.81
C SER A 55 9.27 -3.39 -6.13
N GLY A 56 8.39 -4.33 -6.52
CA GLY A 56 7.50 -4.15 -7.67
C GLY A 56 6.59 -2.93 -7.51
N TYR A 57 5.95 -2.76 -6.36
CA TYR A 57 5.09 -1.60 -6.10
C TYR A 57 5.87 -0.28 -6.10
N VAL A 58 7.07 -0.26 -5.52
CA VAL A 58 7.96 0.91 -5.52
C VAL A 58 8.37 1.28 -6.95
N ASN A 59 8.75 0.30 -7.76
CA ASN A 59 9.13 0.53 -9.14
C ASN A 59 7.93 1.02 -9.98
N ASP A 60 6.75 0.42 -9.79
CA ASP A 60 5.53 0.82 -10.48
C ASP A 60 5.17 2.29 -10.18
N ILE A 61 5.19 2.71 -8.92
CA ILE A 61 4.89 4.11 -8.57
C ILE A 61 5.99 5.07 -9.04
N ALA A 62 7.26 4.70 -8.89
CA ALA A 62 8.38 5.54 -9.33
C ALA A 62 8.37 5.75 -10.84
N THR A 63 7.98 4.73 -11.61
CA THR A 63 7.87 4.77 -13.07
C THR A 63 6.64 5.57 -13.50
N LEU A 64 5.49 5.36 -12.85
CA LEU A 64 4.27 6.09 -13.17
C LEU A 64 4.38 7.59 -12.84
N THR A 65 5.14 7.94 -11.82
CA THR A 65 5.45 9.32 -11.40
C THR A 65 6.75 9.85 -11.99
N SER A 66 7.32 9.19 -13.00
CA SER A 66 8.59 9.59 -13.63
C SER A 66 8.40 10.87 -14.45
N ASN A 67 9.44 11.70 -14.54
CA ASN A 67 9.49 12.83 -15.49
C ASN A 67 9.70 12.39 -16.93
N LYS A 68 10.11 11.13 -17.16
CA LYS A 68 10.17 10.53 -18.49
C LYS A 68 8.79 9.96 -18.79
N GLU A 69 8.14 10.49 -19.83
CA GLU A 69 6.93 9.87 -20.36
C GLU A 69 7.29 8.48 -20.87
N VAL A 70 6.87 7.45 -20.12
CA VAL A 70 6.90 6.06 -20.59
C VAL A 70 5.52 5.81 -21.20
N PRO A 71 5.39 5.74 -22.54
CA PRO A 71 4.08 5.75 -23.22
C PRO A 71 3.14 4.64 -22.74
N GLU A 72 3.70 3.48 -22.39
CA GLU A 72 2.96 2.36 -21.81
C GLU A 72 2.30 2.73 -20.48
N PHE A 73 3.04 3.36 -19.57
CA PHE A 73 2.52 3.75 -18.25
C PHE A 73 1.52 4.89 -18.37
N VAL A 74 1.73 5.84 -19.28
CA VAL A 74 0.79 6.94 -19.52
C VAL A 74 -0.53 6.40 -20.10
N LYS A 75 -0.45 5.48 -21.07
CA LYS A 75 -1.63 4.86 -21.69
C LYS A 75 -2.42 3.98 -20.72
N ASN A 76 -1.73 3.28 -19.83
CA ASN A 76 -2.31 2.34 -18.87
C ASN A 76 -2.38 2.88 -17.44
N LYS A 77 -2.26 4.21 -17.24
CA LYS A 77 -2.12 4.84 -15.90
C LYS A 77 -3.23 4.47 -14.93
N GLU A 78 -4.46 4.30 -15.43
CA GLU A 78 -5.63 3.87 -14.65
C GLU A 78 -5.48 2.44 -14.11
N GLN A 79 -4.98 1.52 -14.93
CA GLN A 79 -4.75 0.14 -14.54
C GLN A 79 -3.62 0.06 -13.51
N HIS A 80 -2.52 0.80 -13.73
CA HIS A 80 -1.42 0.88 -12.76
C HIS A 80 -1.88 1.48 -11.43
N ALA A 81 -2.67 2.56 -11.46
CA ALA A 81 -3.25 3.15 -10.26
C ALA A 81 -4.12 2.14 -9.50
N SER A 82 -4.98 1.38 -10.20
CA SER A 82 -5.81 0.35 -9.57
C SER A 82 -4.97 -0.77 -8.91
N ARG A 83 -3.86 -1.16 -9.54
CA ARG A 83 -2.93 -2.13 -8.95
C ARG A 83 -2.28 -1.57 -7.70
N LEU A 84 -1.78 -0.33 -7.73
CA LEU A 84 -1.20 0.35 -6.56
C LEU A 84 -2.22 0.47 -5.41
N ILE A 85 -3.49 0.78 -5.72
CA ILE A 85 -4.60 0.83 -4.74
C ILE A 85 -4.78 -0.54 -4.05
N SER A 86 -4.76 -1.63 -4.81
CA SER A 86 -4.91 -2.97 -4.25
C SER A 86 -3.75 -3.36 -3.32
N GLY A 87 -2.52 -2.91 -3.63
CA GLY A 87 -1.34 -3.15 -2.79
C GLY A 87 -1.31 -2.28 -1.54
N ALA A 88 -1.89 -1.09 -1.58
CA ALA A 88 -1.92 -0.10 -0.52
C ALA A 88 -2.65 -0.53 0.76
N PHE A 89 -3.36 -1.67 0.76
CA PHE A 89 -3.89 -2.28 1.98
C PHE A 89 -2.78 -2.84 2.88
N ASP A 90 -1.62 -3.23 2.31
CA ASP A 90 -0.45 -3.59 3.11
C ASP A 90 0.22 -2.32 3.65
N PRO A 91 0.49 -2.23 4.97
CA PRO A 91 1.11 -1.06 5.58
C PRO A 91 2.46 -0.65 4.98
N ARG A 92 3.30 -1.60 4.55
CA ARG A 92 4.63 -1.28 3.99
C ARG A 92 4.52 -0.71 2.59
N VAL A 93 3.64 -1.30 1.77
CA VAL A 93 3.35 -0.78 0.43
C VAL A 93 2.73 0.62 0.55
N PHE A 94 1.81 0.80 1.49
CA PHE A 94 1.26 2.11 1.83
C PHE A 94 2.36 3.12 2.18
N HIS A 95 3.25 2.79 3.12
CA HIS A 95 4.33 3.69 3.53
C HIS A 95 5.29 4.01 2.39
N ALA A 96 5.62 3.02 1.55
CA ALA A 96 6.46 3.22 0.40
C ALA A 96 5.81 4.16 -0.64
N ILE A 97 4.54 3.94 -0.96
CA ILE A 97 3.75 4.81 -1.85
C ILE A 97 3.70 6.23 -1.28
N HIS A 98 3.38 6.36 0.00
CA HIS A 98 3.32 7.64 0.71
C HIS A 98 4.62 8.43 0.57
N ASN A 99 5.77 7.79 0.86
CA ASN A 99 7.07 8.46 0.81
C ASN A 99 7.43 8.90 -0.61
N VAL A 100 7.14 8.08 -1.62
CA VAL A 100 7.36 8.45 -3.03
C VAL A 100 6.48 9.64 -3.42
N LEU A 101 5.20 9.63 -3.05
CA LEU A 101 4.28 10.73 -3.38
C LEU A 101 4.70 12.04 -2.70
N ILE A 102 5.13 12.01 -1.43
CA ILE A 102 5.65 13.22 -0.76
C ILE A 102 6.85 13.76 -1.52
N TYR A 103 7.81 12.90 -1.85
CA TYR A 103 9.00 13.33 -2.57
C TYR A 103 8.64 13.94 -3.92
N ARG A 104 7.77 13.29 -4.69
CA ARG A 104 7.38 13.71 -6.03
C ARG A 104 6.52 14.97 -6.06
N LEU A 105 5.64 15.19 -5.08
CA LEU A 105 4.86 16.42 -4.97
C LEU A 105 5.68 17.64 -4.58
N ASN A 106 6.79 17.43 -3.86
CA ASN A 106 7.75 18.50 -3.56
C ASN A 106 8.74 18.75 -4.72
N ASP A 107 8.94 17.78 -5.61
CA ASP A 107 9.82 17.88 -6.78
C ASP A 107 9.03 18.09 -8.09
N THR A 108 8.26 19.17 -8.16
CA THR A 108 7.31 19.46 -9.27
C THR A 108 7.68 20.68 -10.11
N THR A 109 8.73 21.40 -9.73
CA THR A 109 9.10 22.66 -10.37
C THR A 109 9.80 22.45 -11.72
N GLY A 110 9.50 23.30 -12.70
CA GLY A 110 10.16 23.31 -14.00
C GLY A 110 9.98 21.99 -14.75
N LYS A 111 11.08 21.38 -15.20
CA LYS A 111 11.07 20.16 -16.03
C LYS A 111 10.46 18.93 -15.34
N ASN A 112 10.28 18.97 -14.02
CA ASN A 112 9.74 17.87 -13.22
C ASN A 112 8.22 17.95 -12.99
N PHE A 113 7.50 18.82 -13.69
CA PHE A 113 6.04 18.99 -13.55
C PHE A 113 5.24 17.67 -13.62
N GLN A 114 5.70 16.71 -14.42
CA GLN A 114 5.12 15.36 -14.54
C GLN A 114 5.07 14.62 -13.19
N HIS A 115 6.07 14.79 -12.32
CA HIS A 115 6.08 14.21 -10.98
C HIS A 115 4.83 14.63 -10.20
N GLY A 116 4.48 15.92 -10.28
CA GLY A 116 3.35 16.50 -9.57
C GLY A 116 2.03 16.08 -10.17
N LEU A 117 1.87 16.22 -11.49
CA LEU A 117 0.65 15.81 -12.20
C LEU A 117 0.29 14.35 -11.92
N MET A 118 1.25 13.45 -12.06
CA MET A 118 1.01 12.02 -11.85
C MET A 118 0.82 11.66 -10.38
N SER A 119 1.47 12.37 -9.46
CA SER A 119 1.24 12.16 -8.02
C SER A 119 -0.14 12.65 -7.58
N LEU A 120 -0.59 13.82 -8.06
CA LEU A 120 -1.94 14.32 -7.81
C LEU A 120 -3.00 13.41 -8.43
N PHE A 121 -2.76 12.92 -9.65
CA PHE A 121 -3.60 11.91 -10.29
C PHE A 121 -3.75 10.65 -9.42
N LEU A 122 -2.65 10.13 -8.87
CA LEU A 122 -2.65 8.97 -7.99
C LEU A 122 -3.37 9.24 -6.67
N LEU A 123 -3.12 10.39 -6.04
CA LEU A 123 -3.78 10.78 -4.79
C LEU A 123 -5.30 10.83 -4.95
N ARG A 124 -5.79 11.39 -6.06
CA ARG A 124 -7.22 11.41 -6.38
C ARG A 124 -7.80 10.00 -6.52
N HIS A 125 -7.03 9.08 -7.11
CA HIS A 125 -7.42 7.68 -7.23
C HIS A 125 -7.45 6.98 -5.87
N PHE A 126 -6.45 7.22 -5.03
CA PHE A 126 -6.42 6.66 -3.68
C PHE A 126 -7.58 7.18 -2.82
N LEU A 127 -7.91 8.47 -2.86
CA LEU A 127 -9.06 9.02 -2.15
C LEU A 127 -10.39 8.37 -2.57
N LYS A 128 -10.56 8.06 -3.85
CA LYS A 128 -11.81 7.50 -4.37
C LYS A 128 -11.99 6.01 -4.11
N LYS A 129 -10.89 5.24 -4.08
CA LYS A 129 -10.95 3.77 -4.18
C LYS A 129 -10.12 3.01 -3.14
N SER A 130 -9.33 3.70 -2.32
CA SER A 130 -8.41 3.06 -1.36
C SER A 130 -9.01 2.99 0.05
N THR A 131 -8.14 2.74 1.03
CA THR A 131 -8.47 2.63 2.45
C THR A 131 -8.66 3.99 3.11
N ASP A 132 -9.41 4.00 4.23
CA ASP A 132 -9.56 5.18 5.11
C ASP A 132 -8.21 5.77 5.54
N ARG A 133 -7.15 4.95 5.58
CA ARG A 133 -5.78 5.40 5.86
C ARG A 133 -5.32 6.45 4.85
N PHE A 134 -5.62 6.29 3.56
CA PHE A 134 -5.29 7.31 2.56
C PHE A 134 -6.10 8.58 2.73
N VAL A 135 -7.37 8.50 3.15
CA VAL A 135 -8.19 9.69 3.45
C VAL A 135 -7.54 10.48 4.58
N VAL A 136 -7.24 9.81 5.71
CA VAL A 136 -6.58 10.45 6.87
C VAL A 136 -5.23 11.04 6.49
N THR A 137 -4.40 10.29 5.76
CA THR A 137 -3.08 10.77 5.35
C THR A 137 -3.17 11.93 4.35
N VAL A 138 -4.13 11.94 3.45
CA VAL A 138 -4.35 13.08 2.55
C VAL A 138 -4.73 14.32 3.34
N THR A 139 -5.69 14.23 4.24
CA THR A 139 -6.14 15.38 5.05
C THR A 139 -5.02 15.94 5.93
N ASN A 140 -4.18 15.09 6.52
CA ASN A 140 -3.20 15.53 7.52
C ASN A 140 -1.80 15.80 6.96
N VAL A 141 -1.41 15.15 5.87
CA VAL A 141 -0.03 15.18 5.36
C VAL A 141 0.05 15.80 3.98
N PHE A 142 -0.82 15.38 3.05
CA PHE A 142 -0.77 15.90 1.68
C PHE A 142 -1.50 17.24 1.52
N PHE A 143 -2.50 17.54 2.35
CA PHE A 143 -3.33 18.74 2.21
C PHE A 143 -2.51 20.05 2.20
N PRO A 144 -1.52 20.27 3.09
CA PRO A 144 -0.68 21.47 3.00
C PRO A 144 0.05 21.59 1.66
N ILE A 145 0.58 20.48 1.14
CA ILE A 145 1.29 20.43 -0.16
C ILE A 145 0.31 20.70 -1.31
N ILE A 146 -0.89 20.11 -1.26
CA ILE A 146 -1.95 20.33 -2.25
C ILE A 146 -2.35 21.81 -2.28
N VAL A 147 -2.53 22.44 -1.11
CA VAL A 147 -2.83 23.87 -0.99
C VAL A 147 -1.71 24.72 -1.57
N GLU A 148 -0.45 24.40 -1.32
CA GLU A 148 0.68 25.10 -1.93
C GLU A 148 0.69 24.98 -3.46
N LEU A 149 0.38 23.78 -3.99
CA LEU A 149 0.29 23.53 -5.43
C LEU A 149 -0.85 24.28 -6.12
N THR A 150 -1.86 24.79 -5.40
CA THR A 150 -2.86 25.71 -6.00
C THR A 150 -2.27 27.02 -6.51
N ARG A 151 -1.06 27.36 -6.07
CA ARG A 151 -0.30 28.54 -6.51
C ARG A 151 0.79 28.20 -7.52
N TYR A 152 0.81 26.95 -8.00
CA TYR A 152 1.80 26.48 -8.96
C TYR A 152 1.71 27.29 -10.25
N LYS A 153 2.88 27.65 -10.80
CA LYS A 153 3.02 28.38 -12.07
C LYS A 153 3.99 27.65 -12.97
N HIS A 154 3.66 27.57 -14.25
CA HIS A 154 4.54 26.98 -15.25
C HIS A 154 4.62 27.85 -16.50
N SER A 155 5.77 27.90 -17.17
CA SER A 155 5.95 28.68 -18.41
C SER A 155 5.06 28.21 -19.57
N ASN A 156 4.46 27.03 -19.44
CA ASN A 156 3.52 26.45 -20.38
C ASN A 156 2.14 26.42 -19.73
N GLU A 157 1.24 27.27 -20.21
CA GLU A 157 -0.12 27.44 -19.69
C GLU A 157 -0.94 26.15 -19.71
N ARG A 158 -0.67 25.23 -20.65
CA ARG A 158 -1.36 23.95 -20.70
C ARG A 158 -1.08 23.11 -19.46
N ILE A 159 0.16 23.08 -19.00
CA ILE A 159 0.56 22.32 -17.81
C ILE A 159 -0.08 22.94 -16.56
N GLU A 160 -0.08 24.26 -16.46
CA GLU A 160 -0.74 24.98 -15.38
C GLU A 160 -2.25 24.71 -15.33
N HIS A 161 -2.91 24.71 -16.49
CA HIS A 161 -4.31 24.33 -16.61
C HIS A 161 -4.55 22.87 -16.17
N GLU A 162 -3.68 21.93 -16.53
CA GLU A 162 -3.79 20.53 -16.09
C GLU A 162 -3.66 20.38 -14.57
N PHE A 163 -2.72 21.09 -13.94
CA PHE A 163 -2.62 21.15 -12.47
C PHE A 163 -3.90 21.69 -11.84
N ASN A 164 -4.35 22.87 -12.29
CA ASN A 164 -5.54 23.53 -11.76
C ASN A 164 -6.80 22.67 -11.92
N PHE A 165 -6.94 21.99 -13.07
CA PHE A 165 -8.05 21.07 -13.32
C PHE A 165 -8.05 19.89 -12.34
N ILE A 166 -6.89 19.29 -12.05
CA ILE A 166 -6.81 18.18 -11.09
C ILE A 166 -7.08 18.68 -9.66
N LEU A 167 -6.51 19.82 -9.29
CA LEU A 167 -6.63 20.41 -7.95
C LEU A 167 -8.07 20.82 -7.62
N PHE A 168 -8.88 21.20 -8.60
CA PHE A 168 -10.31 21.48 -8.41
C PHE A 168 -11.11 20.32 -7.78
N PHE A 169 -10.60 19.08 -7.88
CA PHE A 169 -11.27 17.89 -7.32
C PHE A 169 -10.79 17.51 -5.91
N PHE A 170 -9.92 18.29 -5.29
CA PHE A 170 -9.49 18.15 -3.89
C PHE A 170 -10.17 19.21 -3.03
#